data_AF-A0A1M7RDE9-F1
#
_entry.id   AF-A0A1M7RDE9-F1
#
_cell.length_a   1.000
_cell.length_b   1.000
_cell.length_c   1.000
_cell.angle_alpha   90.00
_cell.angle_beta   90.00
_cell.angle_gamma   90.00
#
_symmetry.space_group_name_H-M   'P 1'
#
loop_
_entity.id
_entity.type
_entity.pdbx_description
1 polymer ?
#
loop_
_entity_poly.entity_id
_entity_poly.type
_entity_poly.pdbx_seq_one_letter_code
_entity_poly.pdbx_strand_id
1 'polypeptide(L)'
;MIDYFGHMAVVDELHGLLRSTSYSNADEQKAQARTLAALAQDGDLACLGALTDHLLAHAASDGAELDMLQQAADLWRDGLDVYADVGKVRAALESALTDPAAPDALDKFNQAQALIGGLEQRATQVITAAMALPAQMSPPRYLARHPRQDDRKTPEWNWGDLFLARRTDAFVRSVAAQAGKDSGARAFAFGVLASYGGNVAGSAYLGRTVGGPRRSHPYRDRLSRYASGSWLRQHRSGLPPIKKLAQMLRWGVPGLPAQLPANIAQLLQDSLTASYDLRITAPLPDLHIGYQRLLRHLELLASFDMPAAPAPLALALETRKDANPAAFPPLEANLKPTSGSGGSPPGGGTSNADSEETKSKTCWAGLLSVLLVIGIVFVCIITGGAACGAGSPPKDPSHPDPQPGTNSQALTAFASTDQAVHICDVLEQLQQYLWQGFSNAADYLAVFGIIYPNALQLLQPAHAQFTASPPPAAYPHRASAQPNVGYESMPATPVEHAAGGPPAHPPLSTPDRYVTAAARLAHQLWQQLARGDADSPNLDMDADRDAGRQCWDIATGSIKDDPVPEVALAYAQTAL
;
A
#
# COMPACT_ATOMS: atom_id res chain seq x y z
N MET A 1 10.30 0.30 -11.68
CA MET A 1 10.23 1.49 -10.78
C MET A 1 10.13 1.01 -9.35
N ILE A 2 10.99 1.48 -8.45
CA ILE A 2 10.85 1.17 -7.02
C ILE A 2 9.71 1.97 -6.36
N ASP A 3 9.28 1.55 -5.17
CA ASP A 3 8.20 2.21 -4.44
C ASP A 3 8.68 3.49 -3.71
N TYR A 4 7.74 4.20 -3.09
CA TYR A 4 8.01 5.43 -2.32
C TYR A 4 9.08 5.24 -1.23
N PHE A 5 8.99 4.17 -0.44
CA PHE A 5 9.96 3.92 0.63
C PHE A 5 11.33 3.53 0.09
N GLY A 6 11.37 2.77 -1.01
CA GLY A 6 12.61 2.52 -1.75
C GLY A 6 13.33 3.81 -2.13
N HIS A 7 12.62 4.75 -2.76
CA HIS A 7 13.19 6.06 -3.13
C HIS A 7 13.67 6.86 -1.93
N MET A 8 12.89 6.94 -0.86
CA MET A 8 13.30 7.66 0.36
C MET A 8 14.53 7.03 1.02
N ALA A 9 14.63 5.69 1.01
CA ALA A 9 15.81 5.00 1.52
C ALA A 9 17.06 5.28 0.70
N VAL A 10 16.95 5.38 -0.62
CA VAL A 10 18.09 5.73 -1.49
C VAL A 10 18.52 7.19 -1.29
N VAL A 11 17.58 8.13 -1.11
CA VAL A 11 17.91 9.53 -0.78
C VAL A 11 18.68 9.62 0.53
N ASP A 12 18.20 8.94 1.57
CA ASP A 12 18.83 8.90 2.90
C ASP A 12 20.25 8.30 2.84
N GLU A 13 20.39 7.13 2.19
CA GLU A 13 21.68 6.46 2.02
C GLU A 13 22.67 7.29 1.18
N LEU A 14 22.21 7.88 0.08
CA LEU A 14 23.04 8.74 -0.78
C LEU A 14 23.48 10.00 -0.04
N HIS A 15 22.62 10.61 0.77
CA HIS A 15 22.97 11.76 1.59
C HIS A 15 24.01 11.39 2.65
N GLY A 16 23.85 10.24 3.32
CA GLY A 16 24.84 9.70 4.24
C GLY A 16 26.19 9.43 3.58
N LEU A 17 26.19 8.82 2.40
CA LEU A 17 27.40 8.56 1.61
C LEU A 17 28.08 9.86 1.16
N LEU A 18 27.31 10.83 0.64
CA LEU A 18 27.83 12.14 0.26
C LEU A 18 28.47 12.85 1.45
N ARG A 19 27.87 12.80 2.64
CA ARG A 19 28.38 13.48 3.85
C ARG A 19 29.66 12.84 4.38
N SER A 20 29.76 11.52 4.33
CA SER A 20 30.89 10.75 4.89
C SER A 20 32.09 10.65 3.95
N THR A 21 31.88 10.81 2.64
CA THR A 21 32.95 10.73 1.65
C THR A 21 33.88 11.95 1.74
N SER A 22 35.18 11.71 1.78
CA SER A 22 36.21 12.75 1.65
C SER A 22 36.73 12.77 0.21
N TYR A 23 36.78 13.96 -0.40
CA TYR A 23 37.25 14.14 -1.77
C TYR A 23 38.61 14.80 -1.79
N SER A 24 39.51 14.34 -2.66
CA SER A 24 40.81 15.00 -2.90
C SER A 24 40.72 16.10 -3.96
N ASN A 25 39.73 16.04 -4.86
CA ASN A 25 39.49 17.04 -5.89
C ASN A 25 38.73 18.25 -5.32
N ALA A 26 39.23 19.47 -5.59
CA ALA A 26 38.64 20.70 -5.06
C ALA A 26 37.24 21.03 -5.64
N ASP A 27 36.97 20.67 -6.89
CA ASP A 27 35.65 20.87 -7.51
C ASP A 27 34.60 19.95 -6.88
N GLU A 28 34.98 18.70 -6.59
CA GLU A 28 34.14 17.76 -5.84
C GLU A 28 33.86 18.26 -4.42
N GLN A 29 34.88 18.72 -3.68
CA GLN A 29 34.69 19.30 -2.34
C GLN A 29 33.71 20.49 -2.36
N LYS A 30 33.86 21.40 -3.34
CA LYS A 30 32.97 22.56 -3.50
C LYS A 30 31.56 22.15 -3.92
N ALA A 31 31.43 21.16 -4.79
CA ALA A 31 30.14 20.59 -5.17
C ALA A 31 29.46 19.90 -3.97
N GLN A 32 30.22 19.16 -3.17
CA GLN A 32 29.75 18.49 -1.95
C GLN A 32 29.20 19.51 -0.97
N ALA A 33 29.97 20.54 -0.63
CA ALA A 33 29.55 21.59 0.30
C ALA A 33 28.26 22.30 -0.16
N ARG A 34 28.16 22.62 -1.46
CA ARG A 34 26.95 23.24 -2.03
C ARG A 34 25.73 22.33 -2.00
N THR A 35 25.93 21.04 -2.30
CA THR A 35 24.85 20.04 -2.29
C THR A 35 24.35 19.82 -0.87
N LEU A 36 25.26 19.63 0.09
CA LEU A 36 24.90 19.48 1.51
C LEU A 36 24.20 20.71 2.07
N ALA A 37 24.63 21.92 1.70
CA ALA A 37 23.94 23.14 2.08
C ALA A 37 22.52 23.22 1.50
N ALA A 38 22.34 22.86 0.23
CA ALA A 38 21.03 22.81 -0.42
C ALA A 38 20.09 21.78 0.24
N LEU A 39 20.60 20.59 0.58
CA LEU A 39 19.82 19.56 1.28
C LEU A 39 19.42 19.99 2.69
N ALA A 40 20.26 20.76 3.39
CA ALA A 40 19.93 21.30 4.71
C ALA A 40 18.81 22.36 4.66
N GLN A 41 18.78 23.16 3.58
CA GLN A 41 17.80 24.23 3.41
C GLN A 41 16.48 23.73 2.80
N ASP A 42 16.55 22.88 1.78
CA ASP A 42 15.43 22.53 0.89
C ASP A 42 15.25 21.01 0.73
N GLY A 43 15.54 20.23 1.78
CA GLY A 43 15.52 18.76 1.74
C GLY A 43 14.21 18.13 1.25
N ASP A 44 13.06 18.76 1.48
CA ASP A 44 11.76 18.29 0.98
C ASP A 44 11.70 18.28 -0.56
N LEU A 45 12.43 19.18 -1.24
CA LEU A 45 12.53 19.16 -2.69
C LEU A 45 13.37 17.99 -3.21
N ALA A 46 14.35 17.50 -2.42
CA ALA A 46 15.04 16.26 -2.76
C ALA A 46 14.10 15.05 -2.67
N CYS A 47 13.18 15.03 -1.70
CA CYS A 47 12.13 14.01 -1.65
C CYS A 47 11.25 14.06 -2.91
N LEU A 48 10.82 15.24 -3.34
CA LEU A 48 10.05 15.39 -4.58
C LEU A 48 10.85 14.94 -5.82
N GLY A 49 12.12 15.33 -5.91
CA GLY A 49 13.00 14.92 -7.01
C GLY A 49 13.17 13.40 -7.10
N ALA A 50 13.27 12.73 -5.96
CA ALA A 50 13.36 11.26 -5.91
C ALA A 50 12.11 10.55 -6.45
N LEU A 51 10.96 11.24 -6.43
CA LEU A 51 9.67 10.72 -6.90
C LEU A 51 9.29 11.24 -8.29
N THR A 52 10.24 11.75 -9.07
CA THR A 52 9.98 12.30 -10.41
C THR A 52 9.41 11.24 -11.37
N ASP A 53 9.87 10.00 -11.26
CA ASP A 53 9.32 8.86 -12.01
C ASP A 53 7.85 8.58 -11.66
N HIS A 54 7.50 8.60 -10.37
CA HIS A 54 6.11 8.49 -9.91
C HIS A 54 5.27 9.67 -10.38
N LEU A 55 5.80 10.90 -10.35
CA LEU A 55 5.12 12.09 -10.85
C LEU A 55 4.77 11.94 -12.33
N LEU A 56 5.72 11.51 -13.16
CA LEU A 56 5.52 11.29 -14.59
C LEU A 56 4.55 10.14 -14.87
N ALA A 57 4.62 9.05 -14.10
CA ALA A 57 3.68 7.94 -14.20
C ALA A 57 2.24 8.39 -13.86
N HIS A 58 2.06 9.18 -12.79
CA HIS A 58 0.76 9.75 -12.41
C HIS A 58 0.25 10.78 -13.41
N ALA A 59 1.14 11.57 -14.01
CA ALA A 59 0.80 12.54 -15.06
C ALA A 59 0.25 11.85 -16.31
N ALA A 60 0.77 10.66 -16.64
CA ALA A 60 0.36 9.88 -17.80
C ALA A 60 -0.75 8.84 -17.51
N SER A 61 -1.13 8.67 -16.25
CA SER A 61 -2.21 7.75 -15.83
C SER A 61 -3.59 8.24 -16.28
N ASP A 62 -4.54 7.32 -16.42
CA ASP A 62 -5.96 7.61 -16.63
C ASP A 62 -6.72 7.89 -15.32
N GLY A 63 -6.11 7.63 -14.15
CA GLY A 63 -6.71 7.79 -12.83
C GLY A 63 -7.37 6.53 -12.27
N ALA A 64 -7.41 5.41 -12.99
CA ALA A 64 -8.12 4.21 -12.56
C ALA A 64 -7.60 3.64 -11.22
N GLU A 65 -6.29 3.71 -10.96
CA GLU A 65 -5.70 3.32 -9.66
C GLU A 65 -6.17 4.23 -8.53
N LEU A 66 -6.24 5.54 -8.77
CA LEU A 66 -6.72 6.50 -7.78
C LEU A 66 -8.20 6.31 -7.48
N ASP A 67 -9.02 6.09 -8.49
CA ASP A 67 -10.46 5.85 -8.31
C ASP A 67 -10.72 4.56 -7.52
N MET A 68 -9.95 3.50 -7.78
CA MET A 68 -10.04 2.25 -7.03
C MET A 68 -9.58 2.42 -5.58
N LEU A 69 -8.43 3.08 -5.38
CA LEU A 69 -7.89 3.35 -4.05
C LEU A 69 -8.82 4.30 -3.25
N GLN A 70 -9.46 5.26 -3.91
CA GLN A 70 -10.46 6.15 -3.33
C GLN A 70 -11.65 5.35 -2.81
N GLN A 71 -12.23 4.47 -3.63
CA GLN A 71 -13.36 3.64 -3.23
C GLN A 71 -13.02 2.75 -2.04
N ALA A 72 -11.84 2.13 -2.05
CA ALA A 72 -11.35 1.32 -0.93
C ALA A 72 -11.15 2.18 0.34
N ALA A 73 -10.61 3.40 0.22
CA ALA A 73 -10.39 4.31 1.33
C ALA A 73 -11.69 4.87 1.92
N ASP A 74 -12.68 5.17 1.07
CA ASP A 74 -14.00 5.63 1.50
C ASP A 74 -14.71 4.54 2.29
N LEU A 75 -14.73 3.33 1.75
CA LEU A 75 -15.29 2.17 2.42
C LEU A 75 -14.58 1.85 3.74
N TRP A 76 -13.25 1.97 3.78
CA TRP A 76 -12.48 1.80 5.01
C TRP A 76 -12.88 2.80 6.08
N ARG A 77 -13.05 4.08 5.71
CA ARG A 77 -13.49 5.15 6.62
C ARG A 77 -14.92 4.93 7.12
N ASP A 78 -15.84 4.58 6.23
CA ASP A 78 -17.23 4.27 6.62
C ASP A 78 -17.28 3.09 7.60
N GLY A 79 -16.45 2.06 7.37
CA GLY A 79 -16.30 0.96 8.32
C GLY A 79 -15.72 1.42 9.67
N LEU A 80 -14.76 2.34 9.67
CA LEU A 80 -14.14 2.84 10.90
C LEU A 80 -15.15 3.63 11.73
N ASP A 81 -16.03 4.37 11.06
CA ASP A 81 -17.14 5.08 11.72
C ASP A 81 -18.13 4.08 12.36
N VAL A 82 -18.48 3.00 11.66
CA VAL A 82 -19.30 1.91 12.24
C VAL A 82 -18.61 1.27 13.44
N TYR A 83 -17.32 0.94 13.32
CA TYR A 83 -16.53 0.37 14.42
C TYR A 83 -16.48 1.32 15.63
N ALA A 84 -16.23 2.61 15.41
CA ALA A 84 -16.16 3.61 16.46
C ALA A 84 -17.51 3.82 17.15
N ASP A 85 -18.62 3.79 16.40
CA ASP A 85 -19.96 3.92 16.96
C ASP A 85 -20.36 2.69 17.79
N VAL A 86 -20.01 1.46 17.37
CA VAL A 86 -20.13 0.26 18.21
C VAL A 86 -19.28 0.44 19.49
N GLY A 87 -18.09 1.01 19.35
CA GLY A 87 -17.20 1.49 20.43
C GLY A 87 -17.94 2.30 21.49
N LYS A 88 -18.56 3.39 21.05
CA LYS A 88 -19.29 4.33 21.91
C LYS A 88 -20.51 3.69 22.56
N VAL A 89 -21.28 2.91 21.80
CA VAL A 89 -22.46 2.19 22.31
C VAL A 89 -22.06 1.27 23.46
N ARG A 90 -21.04 0.44 23.25
CA ARG A 90 -20.54 -0.49 24.26
C ARG A 90 -20.05 0.26 25.51
N ALA A 91 -19.20 1.28 25.34
CA ALA A 91 -18.68 2.05 26.46
C ALA A 91 -19.78 2.73 27.30
N ALA A 92 -20.81 3.27 26.63
CA ALA A 92 -21.96 3.88 27.29
C ALA A 92 -22.79 2.86 28.08
N LEU A 93 -23.06 1.68 27.50
CA LEU A 93 -23.78 0.59 28.16
C LEU A 93 -22.98 0.02 29.33
N GLU A 94 -21.70 -0.28 29.15
CA GLU A 94 -20.85 -0.77 30.24
C GLU A 94 -20.79 0.21 31.41
N SER A 95 -20.63 1.51 31.13
CA SER A 95 -20.66 2.55 32.18
C SER A 95 -22.00 2.58 32.89
N ALA A 96 -23.12 2.56 32.17
CA ALA A 96 -24.46 2.64 32.74
C ALA A 96 -24.86 1.38 33.53
N LEU A 97 -24.38 0.20 33.12
CA LEU A 97 -24.72 -1.08 33.74
C LEU A 97 -23.79 -1.46 34.89
N THR A 98 -22.57 -0.92 34.91
CA THR A 98 -21.63 -1.11 36.04
C THR A 98 -21.96 -0.20 37.21
N ASP A 99 -22.44 1.02 36.94
CA ASP A 99 -22.89 1.98 37.96
C ASP A 99 -24.24 2.60 37.59
N PRO A 100 -25.35 1.85 37.72
CA PRO A 100 -26.68 2.33 37.35
C PRO A 100 -27.21 3.45 38.26
N ALA A 101 -26.55 3.71 39.39
CA ALA A 101 -26.90 4.79 40.31
C ALA A 101 -26.22 6.13 39.96
N ALA A 102 -25.27 6.13 39.01
CA ALA A 102 -24.62 7.37 38.58
C ALA A 102 -25.65 8.36 38.00
N PRO A 103 -25.52 9.68 38.28
CA PRO A 103 -26.48 10.69 37.83
C PRO A 103 -26.70 10.72 36.30
N ASP A 104 -25.70 10.29 35.52
CA ASP A 104 -25.73 10.28 34.05
C ASP A 104 -25.92 8.87 33.44
N ALA A 105 -26.16 7.83 34.25
CA ALA A 105 -26.28 6.45 33.77
C ALA A 105 -27.48 6.27 32.82
N LEU A 106 -28.62 6.86 33.16
CA LEU A 106 -29.84 6.79 32.34
C LEU A 106 -29.65 7.48 30.99
N ASP A 107 -28.99 8.65 30.98
CA ASP A 107 -28.71 9.40 29.76
C ASP A 107 -27.75 8.64 28.84
N LYS A 108 -26.69 8.03 29.41
CA LYS A 108 -25.76 7.16 28.67
C LYS A 108 -26.47 5.95 28.07
N PHE A 109 -27.34 5.29 28.83
CA PHE A 109 -28.11 4.14 28.36
C PHE A 109 -29.04 4.52 27.20
N ASN A 110 -29.76 5.64 27.32
CA ASN A 110 -30.65 6.13 26.28
C ASN A 110 -29.89 6.60 25.03
N GLN A 111 -28.73 7.23 25.20
CA GLN A 111 -27.84 7.58 24.10
C GLN A 111 -27.34 6.35 23.34
N ALA A 112 -26.99 5.28 24.06
CA ALA A 112 -26.60 4.02 23.43
C ALA A 112 -27.73 3.42 22.60
N GLN A 113 -28.98 3.42 23.11
CA GLN A 113 -30.14 2.95 22.35
C GLN A 113 -30.35 3.73 21.05
N ALA A 114 -30.24 5.07 21.12
CA ALA A 114 -30.40 5.94 19.95
C ALA A 114 -29.34 5.67 18.87
N LEU A 115 -28.08 5.45 19.27
CA LEU A 115 -27.00 5.14 18.34
C LEU A 115 -27.17 3.79 17.64
N ILE A 116 -27.72 2.79 18.33
CA ILE A 116 -27.95 1.46 17.75
C ILE A 116 -29.02 1.53 16.64
N GLY A 117 -30.06 2.35 16.78
CA GLY A 117 -31.16 2.44 15.83
C GLY A 117 -30.79 2.81 14.39
N GLY A 118 -29.63 3.46 14.16
CA GLY A 118 -29.09 3.75 12.82
C GLY A 118 -27.87 2.90 12.44
N LEU A 119 -27.38 2.05 13.34
CA LEU A 119 -26.16 1.28 13.15
C LEU A 119 -26.36 0.10 12.19
N GLU A 120 -27.49 -0.60 12.29
CA GLU A 120 -27.82 -1.76 11.43
C GLU A 120 -27.81 -1.39 9.94
N GLN A 121 -28.49 -0.30 9.58
CA GLN A 121 -28.56 0.15 8.19
C GLN A 121 -27.18 0.53 7.65
N ARG A 122 -26.39 1.30 8.42
CA ARG A 122 -25.05 1.72 8.00
C ARG A 122 -24.09 0.53 7.89
N ALA A 123 -24.12 -0.38 8.87
CA ALA A 123 -23.34 -1.61 8.81
C ALA A 123 -23.71 -2.44 7.56
N THR A 124 -25.00 -2.59 7.26
CA THR A 124 -25.49 -3.30 6.05
C THR A 124 -24.96 -2.66 4.77
N GLN A 125 -24.96 -1.33 4.68
CA GLN A 125 -24.43 -0.60 3.53
C GLN A 125 -22.93 -0.85 3.35
N VAL A 126 -22.14 -0.70 4.42
CA VAL A 126 -20.69 -0.97 4.39
C VAL A 126 -20.42 -2.42 4.01
N ILE A 127 -21.17 -3.36 4.58
CA ILE A 127 -20.98 -4.80 4.32
C ILE A 127 -21.27 -5.14 2.86
N THR A 128 -22.37 -4.62 2.33
CA THR A 128 -22.76 -4.83 0.93
C THR A 128 -21.72 -4.22 -0.02
N ALA A 129 -21.26 -3.00 0.26
CA ALA A 129 -20.24 -2.33 -0.54
C ALA A 129 -18.89 -3.08 -0.51
N ALA A 130 -18.50 -3.56 0.68
CA ALA A 130 -17.31 -4.39 0.83
C ALA A 130 -17.42 -5.68 0.00
N MET A 131 -18.55 -6.39 0.08
CA MET A 131 -18.78 -7.63 -0.68
C MET A 131 -18.70 -7.42 -2.20
N ALA A 132 -19.05 -6.23 -2.68
CA ALA A 132 -18.97 -5.88 -4.11
C ALA A 132 -17.56 -5.53 -4.58
N LEU A 133 -16.66 -5.11 -3.68
CA LEU A 133 -15.35 -4.57 -4.01
C LEU A 133 -14.45 -5.56 -4.78
N PRO A 134 -14.34 -6.86 -4.43
CA PRO A 134 -13.54 -7.83 -5.19
C PRO A 134 -13.93 -7.95 -6.66
N ALA A 135 -15.23 -7.91 -6.97
CA ALA A 135 -15.72 -8.02 -8.34
C ALA A 135 -15.39 -6.77 -9.16
N GLN A 136 -15.21 -5.62 -8.51
CA GLN A 136 -14.78 -4.38 -9.14
C GLN A 136 -13.26 -4.34 -9.30
N MET A 137 -12.54 -4.98 -8.37
CA MET A 137 -11.09 -5.07 -8.35
C MET A 137 -10.54 -6.12 -9.32
N SER A 138 -11.25 -7.21 -9.58
CA SER A 138 -10.77 -8.32 -10.43
C SER A 138 -11.38 -8.31 -11.85
N PRO A 139 -10.56 -8.42 -12.92
CA PRO A 139 -9.10 -8.44 -12.89
C PRO A 139 -8.53 -7.05 -12.53
N PRO A 140 -7.27 -6.94 -12.04
CA PRO A 140 -6.69 -5.69 -11.53
C PRO A 140 -6.38 -4.68 -12.65
N ARG A 141 -7.43 -4.15 -13.28
CA ARG A 141 -7.36 -3.29 -14.48
C ARG A 141 -6.67 -1.95 -14.23
N TYR A 142 -6.55 -1.53 -12.96
CA TYR A 142 -5.81 -0.33 -12.58
C TYR A 142 -4.29 -0.47 -12.78
N LEU A 143 -3.76 -1.69 -12.94
CA LEU A 143 -2.38 -1.88 -13.39
C LEU A 143 -2.33 -1.97 -14.90
N ALA A 144 -2.01 -0.85 -15.55
CA ALA A 144 -1.81 -0.81 -16.98
C ALA A 144 -0.73 -1.80 -17.43
N ARG A 145 -0.98 -2.47 -18.56
CA ARG A 145 0.06 -3.30 -19.20
C ARG A 145 1.16 -2.41 -19.74
N HIS A 146 2.38 -2.89 -19.63
CA HIS A 146 3.52 -2.22 -20.23
C HIS A 146 3.38 -2.20 -21.77
N PRO A 147 3.55 -1.06 -22.45
CA PRO A 147 3.35 -0.93 -23.90
C PRO A 147 4.14 -1.95 -24.73
N ARG A 148 5.37 -2.29 -24.27
CA ARG A 148 6.19 -3.33 -24.90
C ARG A 148 5.50 -4.70 -24.99
N GLN A 149 4.60 -5.08 -24.08
CA GLN A 149 3.88 -6.37 -24.17
C GLN A 149 2.84 -6.44 -25.29
N ASP A 150 2.43 -5.29 -25.79
CA ASP A 150 1.50 -5.16 -26.90
C ASP A 150 2.24 -4.78 -28.19
N ASP A 151 3.57 -4.99 -28.24
CA ASP A 151 4.45 -4.67 -29.38
C ASP A 151 4.42 -3.19 -29.82
N ARG A 152 3.95 -2.30 -28.94
CA ARG A 152 3.88 -0.86 -29.22
C ARG A 152 5.28 -0.28 -29.31
N LYS A 153 5.49 0.61 -30.29
CA LYS A 153 6.79 1.27 -30.49
C LYS A 153 6.97 2.44 -29.51
N THR A 154 8.23 2.81 -29.24
CA THR A 154 8.59 3.88 -28.28
C THR A 154 7.75 5.18 -28.40
N PRO A 155 7.41 5.70 -29.60
CA PRO A 155 6.56 6.89 -29.76
C PRO A 155 5.18 6.80 -29.09
N GLU A 156 4.69 5.57 -28.90
CA GLU A 156 3.37 5.28 -28.35
C GLU A 156 3.39 5.04 -26.83
N TRP A 157 4.58 5.06 -26.22
CA TRP A 157 4.73 4.78 -24.80
C TRP A 157 4.31 5.98 -23.97
N ASN A 158 3.73 5.71 -22.81
CA ASN A 158 3.45 6.75 -21.83
C ASN A 158 4.77 7.22 -21.18
N TRP A 159 4.74 8.40 -20.56
CA TRP A 159 5.92 9.01 -19.95
C TRP A 159 6.50 8.20 -18.78
N GLY A 160 5.68 7.45 -18.03
CA GLY A 160 6.18 6.59 -16.95
C GLY A 160 7.09 5.47 -17.47
N ASP A 161 6.68 4.80 -18.55
CA ASP A 161 7.45 3.72 -19.16
C ASP A 161 8.63 4.26 -19.99
N LEU A 162 8.41 5.33 -20.75
CA LEU A 162 9.47 5.99 -21.55
C LEU A 162 10.61 6.49 -20.66
N PHE A 163 10.27 7.17 -19.57
CA PHE A 163 11.25 7.75 -18.65
C PHE A 163 12.16 6.70 -18.01
N LEU A 164 11.62 5.51 -17.69
CA LEU A 164 12.39 4.43 -17.10
C LEU A 164 13.27 3.69 -18.11
N ALA A 165 12.81 3.60 -19.36
CA ALA A 165 13.47 2.80 -20.38
C ALA A 165 14.47 3.58 -21.24
N ARG A 166 14.41 4.92 -21.23
CA ARG A 166 15.18 5.78 -22.15
C ARG A 166 15.71 7.03 -21.45
N ARG A 167 17.02 7.29 -21.62
CA ARG A 167 17.68 8.60 -21.43
C ARG A 167 17.54 9.23 -20.05
N THR A 168 17.23 8.44 -19.01
CA THR A 168 17.11 8.96 -17.65
C THR A 168 18.40 9.58 -17.14
N ASP A 169 19.56 9.01 -17.47
CA ASP A 169 20.85 9.63 -17.14
C ASP A 169 21.00 11.01 -17.81
N ALA A 170 20.62 11.14 -19.09
CA ALA A 170 20.64 12.42 -19.79
C ALA A 170 19.75 13.45 -19.09
N PHE A 171 18.58 13.01 -18.63
CA PHE A 171 17.67 13.83 -17.83
C PHE A 171 18.30 14.26 -16.50
N VAL A 172 18.92 13.34 -15.75
CA VAL A 172 19.63 13.65 -14.49
C VAL A 172 20.70 14.72 -14.73
N ARG A 173 21.50 14.58 -15.80
CA ARG A 173 22.52 15.57 -16.20
C ARG A 173 21.90 16.91 -16.56
N SER A 174 20.81 16.90 -17.31
CA SER A 174 20.09 18.11 -17.70
C SER A 174 19.55 18.86 -16.49
N VAL A 175 18.88 18.16 -15.56
CA VAL A 175 18.37 18.76 -14.32
C VAL A 175 19.52 19.33 -13.48
N ALA A 176 20.61 18.58 -13.31
CA ALA A 176 21.78 19.04 -12.54
C ALA A 176 22.45 20.28 -13.15
N ALA A 177 22.58 20.32 -14.48
CA ALA A 177 23.14 21.47 -15.18
C ALA A 177 22.25 22.72 -15.06
N GLN A 178 20.94 22.54 -15.22
CA GLN A 178 19.96 23.63 -15.18
C GLN A 178 19.66 24.14 -13.77
N ALA A 179 19.79 23.30 -12.73
CA ALA A 179 19.64 23.72 -11.34
C ALA A 179 20.57 24.87 -10.94
N GLY A 180 21.74 24.96 -11.58
CA GLY A 180 22.61 26.14 -11.52
C GLY A 180 23.00 26.53 -10.09
N LYS A 181 22.57 27.72 -9.65
CA LYS A 181 22.85 28.28 -8.31
C LYS A 181 21.68 28.23 -7.34
N ASP A 182 20.50 27.86 -7.79
CA ASP A 182 19.31 27.81 -6.94
C ASP A 182 19.40 26.64 -5.96
N SER A 183 19.12 26.91 -4.69
CA SER A 183 19.24 25.90 -3.62
C SER A 183 18.16 24.82 -3.77
N GLY A 184 16.91 25.22 -4.00
CA GLY A 184 15.80 24.30 -4.16
C GLY A 184 15.95 23.39 -5.38
N ALA A 185 16.34 23.95 -6.53
CA ALA A 185 16.60 23.18 -7.73
C ALA A 185 17.76 22.18 -7.57
N ARG A 186 18.79 22.52 -6.78
CA ARG A 186 19.89 21.60 -6.47
C ARG A 186 19.47 20.46 -5.56
N ALA A 187 18.68 20.74 -4.53
CA ALA A 187 18.11 19.69 -3.68
C ALA A 187 17.22 18.76 -4.52
N PHE A 188 16.38 19.33 -5.37
CA PHE A 188 15.58 18.56 -6.34
C PHE A 188 16.44 17.69 -7.27
N ALA A 189 17.49 18.26 -7.87
CA ALA A 189 18.42 17.53 -8.73
C ALA A 189 19.10 16.34 -8.01
N PHE A 190 19.45 16.52 -6.73
CA PHE A 190 19.98 15.44 -5.91
C PHE A 190 18.94 14.33 -5.69
N GLY A 191 17.67 14.69 -5.50
CA GLY A 191 16.56 13.75 -5.48
C GLY A 191 16.44 12.95 -6.79
N VAL A 192 16.45 13.63 -7.93
CA VAL A 192 16.38 13.01 -9.27
C VAL A 192 17.52 12.00 -9.48
N LEU A 193 18.73 12.36 -9.03
CA LEU A 193 19.88 11.49 -9.04
C LEU A 193 19.69 10.23 -8.16
N ALA A 194 19.10 10.38 -6.97
CA ALA A 194 18.73 9.25 -6.12
C ALA A 194 17.69 8.34 -6.79
N SER A 195 16.69 8.92 -7.46
CA SER A 195 15.68 8.19 -8.25
C SER A 195 16.33 7.33 -9.34
N TYR A 196 17.30 7.89 -10.07
CA TYR A 196 18.07 7.16 -11.09
C TYR A 196 18.79 5.94 -10.49
N GLY A 197 19.61 6.15 -9.45
CA GLY A 197 20.32 5.03 -8.80
C GLY A 197 19.36 3.99 -8.23
N GLY A 198 18.26 4.44 -7.64
CA GLY A 198 17.19 3.61 -7.09
C GLY A 198 16.54 2.72 -8.14
N ASN A 199 16.18 3.27 -9.30
CA ASN A 199 15.58 2.49 -10.38
C ASN A 199 16.58 1.54 -11.05
N VAL A 200 17.85 1.92 -11.23
CA VAL A 200 18.87 1.03 -11.82
C VAL A 200 19.10 -0.21 -10.96
N ALA A 201 19.38 -0.05 -9.66
CA ALA A 201 19.65 -1.20 -8.79
C ALA A 201 18.36 -1.89 -8.32
N GLY A 202 17.35 -1.10 -7.98
CA GLY A 202 16.10 -1.60 -7.41
C GLY A 202 15.23 -2.34 -8.41
N SER A 203 15.11 -1.89 -9.66
CA SER A 203 14.36 -2.65 -10.67
C SER A 203 14.99 -4.02 -10.94
N ALA A 204 16.32 -4.14 -10.86
CA ALA A 204 17.00 -5.44 -10.99
C ALA A 204 16.72 -6.38 -9.80
N TYR A 205 16.74 -5.85 -8.57
CA TYR A 205 16.32 -6.59 -7.38
C TYR A 205 14.87 -7.09 -7.50
N LEU A 206 13.97 -6.20 -7.91
CA LEU A 206 12.55 -6.51 -8.09
C LEU A 206 12.35 -7.55 -9.19
N GLY A 207 12.96 -7.39 -10.37
CA GLY A 207 12.85 -8.36 -11.47
C GLY A 207 13.25 -9.77 -11.04
N ARG A 208 14.34 -9.91 -10.27
CA ARG A 208 14.77 -11.21 -9.75
C ARG A 208 13.81 -11.80 -8.72
N THR A 209 13.28 -11.03 -7.77
CA THR A 209 12.31 -11.53 -6.76
C THR A 209 10.92 -11.81 -7.36
N VAL A 210 10.53 -11.05 -8.38
CA VAL A 210 9.35 -11.32 -9.22
C VAL A 210 9.55 -12.59 -10.04
N GLY A 211 10.80 -12.94 -10.40
CA GLY A 211 11.12 -14.05 -11.29
C GLY A 211 11.04 -13.68 -12.78
N GLY A 212 10.67 -12.44 -13.08
CA GLY A 212 10.58 -11.96 -14.44
C GLY A 212 10.39 -10.45 -14.48
N PRO A 213 10.43 -9.87 -15.68
CA PRO A 213 10.35 -8.45 -15.90
C PRO A 213 8.93 -7.94 -15.63
N ARG A 214 8.81 -6.70 -15.12
CA ARG A 214 7.49 -6.15 -14.73
C ARG A 214 6.47 -6.20 -15.85
N ARG A 215 6.91 -6.08 -17.11
CA ARG A 215 6.04 -6.09 -18.27
C ARG A 215 5.22 -7.39 -18.37
N SER A 216 5.80 -8.55 -18.03
CA SER A 216 5.12 -9.85 -18.09
C SER A 216 4.44 -10.25 -16.79
N HIS A 217 4.83 -9.62 -15.67
CA HIS A 217 4.35 -9.96 -14.33
C HIS A 217 3.88 -8.72 -13.53
N PRO A 218 2.96 -7.90 -14.06
CA PRO A 218 2.63 -6.58 -13.48
C PRO A 218 2.07 -6.65 -12.04
N TYR A 219 1.23 -7.65 -11.75
CA TYR A 219 0.62 -7.82 -10.42
C TYR A 219 1.64 -8.27 -9.37
N ARG A 220 2.49 -9.24 -9.75
CA ARG A 220 3.58 -9.73 -8.90
C ARG A 220 4.64 -8.65 -8.66
N ASP A 221 4.93 -7.84 -9.68
CA ASP A 221 5.79 -6.67 -9.54
C ASP A 221 5.23 -5.64 -8.56
N ARG A 222 3.92 -5.35 -8.58
CA ARG A 222 3.27 -4.50 -7.57
C ARG A 222 3.46 -5.05 -6.15
N LEU A 223 3.24 -6.35 -5.97
CA LEU A 223 3.47 -7.01 -4.68
C LEU A 223 4.92 -6.91 -4.21
N SER A 224 5.87 -7.15 -5.12
CA SER A 224 7.30 -7.07 -4.81
C SER A 224 7.73 -5.66 -4.40
N ARG A 225 7.24 -4.63 -5.10
CA ARG A 225 7.47 -3.22 -4.77
C ARG A 225 6.97 -2.87 -3.38
N TYR A 226 5.72 -3.20 -3.07
CA TYR A 226 5.12 -2.88 -1.78
C TYR A 226 5.74 -3.68 -0.64
N ALA A 227 6.03 -4.97 -0.84
CA ALA A 227 6.72 -5.79 0.16
C ALA A 227 8.13 -5.27 0.44
N SER A 228 8.91 -4.94 -0.60
CA SER A 228 10.25 -4.37 -0.46
C SER A 228 10.22 -3.02 0.28
N GLY A 229 9.30 -2.14 -0.08
CA GLY A 229 9.12 -0.83 0.57
C GLY A 229 8.69 -0.95 2.03
N SER A 230 7.71 -1.80 2.33
CA SER A 230 7.29 -2.10 3.70
C SER A 230 8.42 -2.68 4.54
N TRP A 231 9.23 -3.57 3.96
CA TRP A 231 10.40 -4.12 4.64
C TRP A 231 11.39 -3.01 4.99
N LEU A 232 11.70 -2.11 4.04
CA LEU A 232 12.59 -0.97 4.29
C LEU A 232 12.06 -0.07 5.40
N ARG A 233 10.76 0.26 5.38
CA ARG A 233 10.12 1.06 6.44
C ARG A 233 10.30 0.42 7.83
N GLN A 234 10.21 -0.89 7.94
CA GLN A 234 10.36 -1.60 9.21
C GLN A 234 11.81 -1.68 9.71
N HIS A 235 12.77 -1.74 8.78
CA HIS A 235 14.19 -1.94 9.11
C HIS A 235 15.02 -0.65 9.08
N ARG A 236 14.46 0.46 8.60
CA ARG A 236 15.11 1.78 8.55
C ARG A 236 14.25 2.83 9.25
N SER A 237 14.56 3.09 10.52
CA SER A 237 13.81 4.00 11.40
C SER A 237 13.78 5.47 10.93
N GLY A 238 14.71 5.87 10.06
CA GLY A 238 14.77 7.22 9.49
C GLY A 238 13.72 7.51 8.41
N LEU A 239 13.03 6.49 7.88
CA LEU A 239 12.08 6.69 6.79
C LEU A 239 10.76 7.32 7.27
N PRO A 240 10.27 8.37 6.60
CA PRO A 240 9.00 8.99 6.98
C PRO A 240 7.83 8.05 6.69
N PRO A 241 6.82 7.93 7.58
CA PRO A 241 5.54 7.30 7.22
C PRO A 241 4.90 7.99 6.02
N ILE A 242 4.09 7.27 5.22
CA ILE A 242 3.43 7.83 4.02
C ILE A 242 2.70 9.15 4.32
N LYS A 243 1.96 9.23 5.42
CA LYS A 243 1.27 10.45 5.86
C LYS A 243 2.21 11.64 6.01
N LYS A 244 3.39 11.42 6.58
CA LYS A 244 4.42 12.45 6.76
C LYS A 244 5.06 12.82 5.42
N LEU A 245 5.31 11.83 4.55
CA LEU A 245 5.82 12.08 3.20
C LEU A 245 4.85 12.98 2.40
N ALA A 246 3.55 12.71 2.43
CA ALA A 246 2.55 13.57 1.79
C ALA A 246 2.58 15.01 2.34
N GLN A 247 2.74 15.18 3.65
CA GLN A 247 2.85 16.50 4.29
C GLN A 247 4.13 17.26 3.91
N MET A 248 5.27 16.56 3.85
CA MET A 248 6.56 17.12 3.40
C MET A 248 6.45 17.63 1.96
N LEU A 249 5.84 16.83 1.08
CA LEU A 249 5.64 17.21 -0.32
C LEU A 249 4.63 18.35 -0.52
N ARG A 250 3.85 18.70 0.51
CA ARG A 250 2.97 19.88 0.56
C ARG A 250 3.61 21.09 1.27
N TRP A 251 4.89 21.00 1.64
CA TRP A 251 5.60 22.03 2.42
C TRP A 251 4.87 22.42 3.71
N GLY A 252 4.18 21.46 4.34
CA GLY A 252 3.45 21.69 5.59
C GLY A 252 2.12 22.44 5.44
N VAL A 253 1.58 22.61 4.23
CA VAL A 253 0.34 23.37 3.98
C VAL A 253 -0.80 22.47 3.44
N PRO A 254 -1.40 21.60 4.28
CA PRO A 254 -2.38 20.60 3.84
C PRO A 254 -3.72 21.19 3.34
N GLY A 255 -4.06 22.41 3.74
CA GLY A 255 -5.35 23.04 3.42
C GLY A 255 -5.42 23.76 2.06
N LEU A 256 -4.31 23.89 1.34
CA LEU A 256 -4.29 24.55 0.03
C LEU A 256 -4.32 23.52 -1.11
N PRO A 257 -4.84 23.90 -2.30
CA PRO A 257 -4.68 23.09 -3.50
C PRO A 257 -3.22 22.74 -3.71
N ALA A 258 -2.95 21.47 -4.01
CA ALA A 258 -1.61 21.00 -4.31
C ALA A 258 -1.08 21.73 -5.55
N GLN A 259 0.02 22.48 -5.38
CA GLN A 259 0.70 23.15 -6.50
C GLN A 259 2.18 22.78 -6.57
N LEU A 260 2.59 22.26 -7.72
CA LEU A 260 4.01 22.06 -8.05
C LEU A 260 4.69 23.45 -8.12
N PRO A 261 5.81 23.70 -7.41
CA PRO A 261 6.48 24.99 -7.44
C PRO A 261 6.88 25.34 -8.86
N ALA A 262 6.56 26.56 -9.29
CA ALA A 262 6.71 26.97 -10.69
C ALA A 262 8.15 26.82 -11.21
N ASN A 263 9.16 27.09 -10.37
CA ASN A 263 10.57 26.89 -10.71
C ASN A 263 10.91 25.42 -10.93
N ILE A 264 10.34 24.50 -10.16
CA ILE A 264 10.53 23.05 -10.33
C ILE A 264 9.78 22.54 -11.57
N ALA A 265 8.56 23.03 -11.80
CA ALA A 265 7.80 22.71 -13.01
C ALA A 265 8.56 23.12 -14.28
N GLN A 266 9.10 24.35 -14.30
CA GLN A 266 9.92 24.85 -15.40
C GLN A 266 11.21 24.02 -15.58
N LEU A 267 11.93 23.74 -14.48
CA LEU A 267 13.13 22.90 -14.50
C LEU A 267 12.85 21.51 -15.09
N LEU A 268 11.75 20.88 -14.70
CA LEU A 268 11.32 19.59 -15.25
C LEU A 268 11.02 19.69 -16.74
N GLN A 269 10.22 20.67 -17.16
CA GLN A 269 9.84 20.86 -18.55
C GLN A 269 11.07 21.08 -19.45
N ASP A 270 11.97 21.97 -19.05
CA ASP A 270 13.19 22.27 -19.79
C ASP A 270 14.13 21.06 -19.83
N SER A 271 14.24 20.33 -18.73
CA SER A 271 15.09 19.14 -18.64
C SER A 271 14.56 17.99 -19.48
N LEU A 272 13.25 17.74 -19.50
CA LEU A 272 12.61 16.76 -20.37
C LEU A 272 12.77 17.15 -21.84
N THR A 273 12.52 18.41 -22.19
CA THR A 273 12.67 18.92 -23.57
C THR A 273 14.11 18.77 -24.06
N ALA A 274 15.11 19.01 -23.21
CA ALA A 274 16.51 18.84 -23.57
C ALA A 274 16.93 17.36 -23.69
N SER A 275 16.21 16.44 -23.04
CA SER A 275 16.60 15.03 -22.94
C SER A 275 15.89 14.12 -23.94
N TYR A 276 14.72 14.51 -24.44
CA TYR A 276 13.89 13.69 -25.32
C TYR A 276 13.54 14.43 -26.62
N ASP A 277 13.40 13.71 -27.74
CA ASP A 277 12.96 14.32 -29.00
C ASP A 277 11.43 14.40 -29.06
N LEU A 278 10.87 15.53 -28.65
CA LEU A 278 9.42 15.77 -28.61
C LEU A 278 8.74 15.78 -30.00
N ARG A 279 9.50 15.67 -31.09
CA ARG A 279 8.94 15.49 -32.44
C ARG A 279 8.47 14.05 -32.69
N ILE A 280 8.98 13.11 -31.89
CA ILE A 280 8.78 11.67 -32.08
C ILE A 280 8.15 11.04 -30.84
N THR A 281 8.49 11.50 -29.63
CA THR A 281 7.87 11.04 -28.40
C THR A 281 6.48 11.65 -28.18
N ALA A 282 5.70 11.04 -27.28
CA ALA A 282 4.42 11.60 -26.86
C ALA A 282 4.60 13.03 -26.29
N PRO A 283 3.62 13.94 -26.47
CA PRO A 283 3.66 15.27 -25.87
C PRO A 283 3.93 15.20 -24.36
N LEU A 284 4.66 16.17 -23.83
CA LEU A 284 4.92 16.25 -22.39
C LEU A 284 3.61 16.18 -21.60
N PRO A 285 3.57 15.39 -20.51
CA PRO A 285 2.34 15.23 -19.75
C PRO A 285 2.12 16.46 -18.87
N ASP A 286 0.90 16.64 -18.38
CA ASP A 286 0.61 17.71 -17.43
C ASP A 286 1.25 17.37 -16.06
N LEU A 287 2.39 18.00 -15.78
CA LEU A 287 3.15 17.80 -14.55
C LEU A 287 2.38 18.25 -13.30
N HIS A 288 1.48 19.22 -13.43
CA HIS A 288 0.66 19.69 -12.32
C HIS A 288 -0.39 18.64 -11.94
N ILE A 289 -1.08 18.07 -12.94
CA ILE A 289 -1.99 16.94 -12.73
C ILE A 289 -1.23 15.75 -12.14
N GLY A 290 -0.04 15.43 -12.66
CA GLY A 290 0.80 14.36 -12.11
C GLY A 290 1.15 14.55 -10.64
N TYR A 291 1.52 15.77 -10.26
CA TYR A 291 1.83 16.11 -8.87
C TYR A 291 0.59 16.03 -7.96
N GLN A 292 -0.57 16.53 -8.40
CA GLN A 292 -1.83 16.40 -7.66
C GLN A 292 -2.21 14.94 -7.41
N ARG A 293 -2.09 14.10 -8.45
CA ARG A 293 -2.37 12.67 -8.39
C ARG A 293 -1.38 11.92 -7.50
N LEU A 294 -0.09 12.24 -7.57
CA LEU A 294 0.93 11.70 -6.68
C LEU A 294 0.59 11.98 -5.20
N LEU A 295 0.26 13.23 -4.87
CA LEU A 295 -0.14 13.59 -3.50
C LEU A 295 -1.43 12.88 -3.09
N ARG A 296 -2.42 12.83 -3.97
CA ARG A 296 -3.68 12.13 -3.69
C ARG A 296 -3.43 10.64 -3.41
N HIS A 297 -2.55 10.01 -4.19
CA HIS A 297 -2.19 8.61 -4.00
C HIS A 297 -1.58 8.39 -2.61
N LEU A 298 -0.61 9.21 -2.19
CA LEU A 298 0.00 9.12 -0.86
C LEU A 298 -1.02 9.36 0.26
N GLU A 299 -1.91 10.34 0.12
CA GLU A 299 -2.96 10.63 1.10
C GLU A 299 -3.94 9.48 1.26
N LEU A 300 -4.34 8.85 0.16
CA LEU A 300 -5.22 7.69 0.20
C LEU A 300 -4.53 6.46 0.77
N LEU A 301 -3.27 6.21 0.42
CA LEU A 301 -2.49 5.14 1.05
C LEU A 301 -2.35 5.34 2.57
N ALA A 302 -2.35 6.59 3.04
CA ALA A 302 -2.30 6.93 4.45
C ALA A 302 -3.62 6.78 5.21
N SER A 303 -4.75 6.42 4.56
CA SER A 303 -6.04 6.26 5.25
C SER A 303 -6.27 4.88 5.86
N PHE A 304 -5.44 3.89 5.52
CA PHE A 304 -5.61 2.49 5.92
C PHE A 304 -4.92 2.19 7.27
N ASP A 305 -5.32 2.91 8.31
CA ASP A 305 -4.91 2.60 9.67
C ASP A 305 -5.89 1.59 10.28
N MET A 306 -5.35 0.53 10.90
CA MET A 306 -6.15 -0.44 11.65
C MET A 306 -6.83 0.25 12.84
N PRO A 307 -8.11 -0.06 13.13
CA PRO A 307 -8.72 0.38 14.37
C PRO A 307 -7.97 -0.21 15.57
N ALA A 308 -8.05 0.48 16.71
CA ALA A 308 -7.52 -0.05 17.97
C ALA A 308 -8.16 -1.42 18.26
N ALA A 309 -7.41 -2.32 18.90
CA ALA A 309 -8.02 -3.57 19.36
C ALA A 309 -9.13 -3.27 20.38
N PRO A 310 -10.26 -4.00 20.37
CA PRO A 310 -11.31 -3.83 21.36
C PRO A 310 -10.75 -4.00 22.78
N ALA A 311 -11.15 -3.11 23.70
CA ALA A 311 -10.83 -3.28 25.11
C ALA A 311 -11.56 -4.51 25.69
N PRO A 312 -11.06 -5.17 26.75
CA PRO A 312 -11.84 -6.18 27.48
C PRO A 312 -13.06 -5.54 28.16
N LEU A 313 -14.08 -6.33 28.52
CA LEU A 313 -15.21 -5.86 29.32
C LEU A 313 -14.74 -5.24 30.65
N ALA A 314 -15.53 -4.29 31.18
CA ALA A 314 -15.35 -3.82 32.54
C ALA A 314 -15.27 -4.99 33.53
N LEU A 315 -14.29 -4.95 34.44
CA LEU A 315 -13.96 -6.06 35.36
C LEU A 315 -15.19 -6.60 36.13
N ALA A 316 -16.12 -5.73 36.50
CA ALA A 316 -17.35 -6.12 37.19
C ALA A 316 -18.27 -6.99 36.32
N LEU A 317 -18.35 -6.70 35.01
CA LEU A 317 -19.11 -7.50 34.05
C LEU A 317 -18.38 -8.78 33.69
N GLU A 318 -17.05 -8.73 33.54
CA GLU A 318 -16.21 -9.91 33.29
C GLU A 318 -16.33 -10.92 34.42
N THR A 319 -16.27 -10.45 35.68
CA THR A 319 -16.44 -11.31 36.87
C THR A 319 -17.81 -12.00 36.88
N ARG A 320 -18.86 -11.31 36.42
CA ARG A 320 -20.22 -11.90 36.32
C ARG A 320 -20.34 -12.88 35.17
N LYS A 321 -19.69 -12.61 34.05
CA LYS A 321 -19.59 -13.53 32.89
C LYS A 321 -18.89 -14.82 33.30
N ASP A 322 -17.74 -14.73 33.97
CA ASP A 322 -16.96 -15.86 34.46
C ASP A 322 -17.71 -16.72 35.50
N ALA A 323 -18.62 -16.10 36.27
CA ALA A 323 -19.44 -16.81 37.24
C ALA A 323 -20.54 -17.69 36.60
N ASN A 324 -20.94 -17.39 35.35
CA ASN A 324 -21.98 -18.14 34.63
C ASN A 324 -21.68 -18.26 33.12
N PRO A 325 -20.60 -18.96 32.71
CA PRO A 325 -20.14 -18.96 31.32
C PRO A 325 -21.14 -19.63 30.35
N ALA A 326 -21.98 -20.54 30.84
CA ALA A 326 -23.01 -21.19 30.02
C ALA A 326 -24.12 -20.24 29.56
N ALA A 327 -24.33 -19.11 30.26
CA ALA A 327 -25.30 -18.09 29.88
C ALA A 327 -24.78 -17.14 28.79
N PHE A 328 -23.47 -17.17 28.50
CA PHE A 328 -22.80 -16.26 27.57
C PHE A 328 -22.01 -17.07 26.53
N PRO A 329 -22.69 -17.87 25.68
CA PRO A 329 -22.00 -18.62 24.66
C PRO A 329 -21.30 -17.66 23.69
N PRO A 330 -20.13 -18.05 23.14
CA PRO A 330 -19.56 -17.34 22.00
C PRO A 330 -20.60 -17.26 20.89
N LEU A 331 -20.69 -16.11 20.24
CA LEU A 331 -21.51 -15.96 19.05
C LEU A 331 -21.05 -17.02 18.05
N GLU A 332 -21.99 -17.88 17.63
CA GLU A 332 -21.73 -18.82 16.56
C GLU A 332 -21.58 -18.04 15.25
N ALA A 333 -20.38 -17.50 15.04
CA ALA A 333 -19.92 -17.28 13.70
C ALA A 333 -19.85 -18.67 13.07
N ASN A 334 -20.59 -18.92 11.99
CA ASN A 334 -20.36 -20.07 11.10
C ASN A 334 -18.93 -20.06 10.47
N LEU A 335 -18.05 -19.19 10.96
CA LEU A 335 -16.61 -19.29 10.85
C LEU A 335 -16.12 -20.40 11.78
N LYS A 336 -15.94 -21.60 11.24
CA LYS A 336 -14.89 -22.47 11.78
C LYS A 336 -13.61 -21.62 11.82
N PRO A 337 -12.97 -21.40 12.99
CA PRO A 337 -11.61 -20.96 12.97
C PRO A 337 -10.84 -22.06 12.26
N THR A 338 -10.22 -21.74 11.12
CA THR A 338 -9.02 -22.48 10.74
C THR A 338 -8.03 -22.25 11.86
N SER A 339 -8.00 -23.20 12.79
CA SER A 339 -7.05 -23.31 13.88
C SER A 339 -5.68 -22.78 13.45
N GLY A 340 -5.19 -21.79 14.19
CA GLY A 340 -3.80 -21.40 14.16
C GLY A 340 -2.93 -22.61 14.52
N SER A 341 -2.40 -23.26 13.51
CA SER A 341 -1.16 -24.03 13.53
C SER A 341 -0.62 -23.93 12.12
N GLY A 342 0.66 -23.58 11.96
CA GLY A 342 1.31 -23.33 10.68
C GLY A 342 1.11 -24.43 9.64
N GLY A 343 0.01 -24.33 8.89
CA GLY A 343 -0.31 -25.21 7.77
C GLY A 343 0.32 -24.65 6.51
N SER A 344 1.32 -25.36 6.01
CA SER A 344 1.87 -25.22 4.67
C SER A 344 0.79 -24.91 3.63
N PRO A 345 1.08 -24.11 2.58
CA PRO A 345 0.19 -24.08 1.42
C PRO A 345 0.03 -25.50 0.88
N PRO A 346 -1.12 -25.88 0.30
CA PRO A 346 -1.26 -27.14 -0.42
C PRO A 346 -0.40 -27.05 -1.70
N GLY A 347 0.90 -27.24 -1.54
CA GLY A 347 1.84 -27.47 -2.62
C GLY A 347 1.93 -28.97 -2.85
N GLY A 348 1.15 -29.48 -3.80
CA GLY A 348 1.22 -30.89 -4.20
C GLY A 348 -0.06 -31.42 -4.82
N GLY A 349 -0.66 -30.69 -5.75
CA GLY A 349 -1.81 -31.22 -6.48
C GLY A 349 -2.24 -30.25 -7.56
N THR A 350 -2.28 -30.73 -8.79
CA THR A 350 -2.99 -30.08 -9.89
C THR A 350 -4.47 -29.95 -9.52
N SER A 351 -4.90 -28.81 -8.98
CA SER A 351 -6.32 -28.48 -8.89
C SER A 351 -6.56 -26.99 -9.19
N ASN A 352 -7.67 -26.76 -9.87
CA ASN A 352 -8.07 -25.51 -10.48
C ASN A 352 -8.44 -24.43 -9.43
N ALA A 353 -8.26 -23.16 -9.82
CA ALA A 353 -9.07 -21.99 -9.47
C ALA A 353 -9.28 -21.49 -8.02
N ASP A 354 -8.82 -22.16 -6.96
CA ASP A 354 -9.39 -21.90 -5.61
C ASP A 354 -8.72 -20.80 -4.73
N SER A 355 -7.67 -20.11 -5.14
CA SER A 355 -6.94 -19.14 -4.27
C SER A 355 -7.75 -17.86 -3.95
N GLU A 356 -8.34 -17.23 -4.97
CA GLU A 356 -9.14 -16.00 -4.82
C GLU A 356 -10.53 -16.29 -4.23
N GLU A 357 -11.11 -17.43 -4.60
CA GLU A 357 -12.44 -17.83 -4.17
C GLU A 357 -12.47 -18.28 -2.69
N THR A 358 -11.40 -18.88 -2.18
CA THR A 358 -11.35 -19.35 -0.79
C THR A 358 -11.08 -18.21 0.20
N LYS A 359 -10.21 -17.23 -0.14
CA LYS A 359 -9.92 -16.07 0.72
C LYS A 359 -11.06 -15.04 0.73
N SER A 360 -11.76 -14.87 -0.39
CA SER A 360 -12.95 -14.04 -0.43
C SER A 360 -14.06 -14.66 0.45
N LYS A 361 -14.40 -15.94 0.28
CA LYS A 361 -15.48 -16.60 1.03
C LYS A 361 -15.32 -16.53 2.56
N THR A 362 -14.11 -16.63 3.10
CA THR A 362 -13.86 -16.54 4.55
C THR A 362 -13.91 -15.11 5.11
N CYS A 363 -13.50 -14.11 4.33
CA CYS A 363 -13.66 -12.70 4.70
C CYS A 363 -15.16 -12.33 4.84
N TRP A 364 -15.99 -12.82 3.93
CA TRP A 364 -17.41 -12.44 3.84
C TRP A 364 -18.33 -13.13 4.85
N ALA A 365 -17.99 -14.34 5.29
CA ALA A 365 -18.75 -15.04 6.33
C ALA A 365 -18.72 -14.29 7.68
N GLY A 366 -17.60 -13.63 8.03
CA GLY A 366 -17.51 -12.79 9.23
C GLY A 366 -18.34 -11.51 9.14
N LEU A 367 -18.45 -10.91 7.96
CA LEU A 367 -19.25 -9.71 7.74
C LEU A 367 -20.76 -9.99 7.82
N LEU A 368 -21.23 -11.15 7.34
CA LEU A 368 -22.64 -11.56 7.49
C LEU A 368 -23.00 -11.84 8.96
N SER A 369 -22.07 -12.36 9.76
CA SER A 369 -22.26 -12.52 11.21
C SER A 369 -22.45 -11.18 11.93
N VAL A 370 -21.79 -10.10 11.50
CA VAL A 370 -21.97 -8.75 12.07
C VAL A 370 -23.42 -8.28 11.97
N LEU A 371 -24.12 -8.52 10.85
CA LEU A 371 -25.52 -8.13 10.69
C LEU A 371 -26.47 -8.92 11.58
N LEU A 372 -26.26 -10.22 11.68
CA LEU A 372 -27.04 -11.10 12.54
C LEU A 372 -26.88 -10.69 14.02
N VAL A 373 -25.68 -10.28 14.42
CA VAL A 373 -25.37 -9.82 15.77
C VAL A 373 -25.98 -8.45 16.08
N ILE A 374 -25.91 -7.48 15.15
CA ILE A 374 -26.57 -6.19 15.32
C ILE A 374 -28.08 -6.38 15.47
N GLY A 375 -28.68 -7.26 14.67
CA GLY A 375 -30.09 -7.63 14.79
C GLY A 375 -30.44 -8.26 16.14
N ILE A 376 -29.60 -9.18 16.65
CA ILE A 376 -29.77 -9.77 17.99
C ILE A 376 -29.72 -8.69 19.06
N VAL A 377 -28.71 -7.81 19.08
CA VAL A 377 -28.59 -6.73 20.07
C VAL A 377 -29.81 -5.81 20.04
N PHE A 378 -30.29 -5.44 18.85
CA PHE A 378 -31.46 -4.59 18.69
C PHE A 378 -32.73 -5.24 19.26
N VAL A 379 -32.93 -6.53 18.98
CA VAL A 379 -34.04 -7.31 19.52
C VAL A 379 -33.90 -7.50 21.04
N CYS A 380 -32.71 -7.74 21.59
CA CYS A 380 -32.49 -7.83 23.03
C CYS A 380 -32.87 -6.52 23.74
N ILE A 381 -32.50 -5.37 23.17
CA ILE A 381 -32.77 -4.05 23.75
C ILE A 381 -34.26 -3.71 23.71
N ILE A 382 -34.93 -3.91 22.56
CA ILE A 382 -36.35 -3.58 22.39
C ILE A 382 -37.25 -4.50 23.23
N THR A 383 -36.87 -5.77 23.38
CA THR A 383 -37.66 -6.75 24.13
C THR A 383 -37.32 -6.80 25.62
N GLY A 384 -36.45 -5.92 26.13
CA GLY A 384 -35.98 -5.95 27.51
C GLY A 384 -35.33 -7.29 27.89
N GLY A 385 -34.65 -7.93 26.94
CA GLY A 385 -33.94 -9.20 27.11
C GLY A 385 -34.79 -10.46 26.92
N ALA A 386 -36.08 -10.37 26.56
CA ALA A 386 -36.94 -11.56 26.45
C ALA A 386 -36.57 -12.52 25.30
N ALA A 387 -35.94 -12.00 24.23
CA ALA A 387 -35.61 -12.79 23.05
C ALA A 387 -34.23 -13.47 23.09
N CYS A 388 -33.38 -13.11 24.06
CA CYS A 388 -31.96 -13.48 24.09
C CYS A 388 -31.62 -14.48 25.20
N GLY A 389 -32.62 -15.23 25.68
CA GLY A 389 -32.45 -16.26 26.69
C GLY A 389 -33.15 -17.56 26.29
N ALA A 390 -32.50 -18.70 26.55
CA ALA A 390 -33.16 -20.00 26.46
C ALA A 390 -34.22 -20.10 27.56
N GLY A 391 -35.50 -20.10 27.17
CA GLY A 391 -36.64 -20.56 27.97
C GLY A 391 -36.93 -19.74 29.22
N SER A 392 -37.64 -18.61 29.08
CA SER A 392 -38.42 -18.07 30.20
C SER A 392 -39.88 -18.55 30.09
N PRO A 393 -40.56 -18.92 31.21
CA PRO A 393 -41.96 -19.31 31.19
C PRO A 393 -42.87 -18.16 30.71
N PRO A 394 -44.07 -18.47 30.18
CA PRO A 394 -44.95 -17.47 29.58
C PRO A 394 -45.36 -16.41 30.61
N LYS A 395 -45.08 -15.14 30.30
CA LYS A 395 -45.35 -13.98 31.16
C LYS A 395 -46.84 -13.59 31.13
N ASP A 396 -47.33 -13.10 32.26
CA ASP A 396 -48.66 -12.54 32.43
C ASP A 396 -48.78 -11.18 31.69
N PRO A 397 -49.70 -11.02 30.72
CA PRO A 397 -49.86 -9.78 29.95
C PRO A 397 -50.41 -8.59 30.77
N SER A 398 -50.76 -8.78 32.04
CA SER A 398 -51.34 -7.75 32.93
C SER A 398 -50.31 -6.80 33.55
N HIS A 399 -49.03 -7.16 33.54
CA HIS A 399 -47.93 -6.37 34.11
C HIS A 399 -46.75 -6.34 33.14
N PRO A 400 -46.69 -5.38 32.20
CA PRO A 400 -45.49 -5.22 31.38
C PRO A 400 -44.32 -4.88 32.30
N ASP A 401 -43.26 -5.69 32.23
CA ASP A 401 -42.00 -5.34 32.89
C ASP A 401 -41.58 -3.94 32.42
N PRO A 402 -41.12 -3.06 33.32
CA PRO A 402 -40.67 -1.73 32.93
C PRO A 402 -39.51 -1.89 31.94
N GLN A 403 -39.67 -1.32 30.74
CA GLN A 403 -38.64 -1.38 29.73
C GLN A 403 -37.35 -0.73 30.27
N PRO A 404 -36.18 -1.35 30.06
CA PRO A 404 -34.93 -0.78 30.51
C PRO A 404 -34.73 0.60 29.86
N GLY A 405 -34.27 1.59 30.64
CA GLY A 405 -34.09 2.97 30.18
C GLY A 405 -35.30 3.90 30.35
N THR A 406 -36.43 3.41 30.87
CA THR A 406 -37.61 4.27 31.14
C THR A 406 -37.45 5.17 32.36
N ASN A 407 -36.68 4.74 33.37
CA ASN A 407 -36.26 5.53 34.53
C ASN A 407 -35.07 4.84 35.24
N SER A 408 -34.44 5.53 36.21
CA SER A 408 -33.27 5.02 36.94
C SER A 408 -33.56 3.73 37.72
N GLN A 409 -34.77 3.55 38.24
CA GLN A 409 -35.14 2.32 38.97
C GLN A 409 -35.21 1.11 38.03
N ALA A 410 -35.78 1.27 36.84
CA ALA A 410 -35.83 0.25 35.81
C ALA A 410 -34.43 -0.11 35.29
N LEU A 411 -33.54 0.86 35.16
CA LEU A 411 -32.14 0.63 34.78
C LEU A 411 -31.39 -0.17 35.85
N THR A 412 -31.51 0.18 37.13
CA THR A 412 -30.89 -0.58 38.23
C THR A 412 -31.39 -2.01 38.30
N ALA A 413 -32.70 -2.22 38.12
CA ALA A 413 -33.27 -3.56 38.06
C ALA A 413 -32.69 -4.36 36.89
N PHE A 414 -32.62 -3.76 35.70
CA PHE A 414 -32.06 -4.39 34.50
C PHE A 414 -30.57 -4.72 34.65
N ALA A 415 -29.77 -3.79 35.19
CA ALA A 415 -28.33 -3.96 35.41
C ALA A 415 -28.00 -5.19 36.27
N SER A 416 -28.90 -5.57 37.17
CA SER A 416 -28.73 -6.77 38.03
C SER A 416 -28.94 -8.10 37.30
N THR A 417 -29.47 -8.10 36.08
CA THR A 417 -29.79 -9.32 35.30
C THR A 417 -28.61 -9.83 34.50
N ASP A 418 -28.59 -11.13 34.18
CA ASP A 418 -27.60 -11.71 33.25
C ASP A 418 -27.74 -11.13 31.83
N GLN A 419 -28.93 -10.67 31.45
CA GLN A 419 -29.17 -10.00 30.16
C GLN A 419 -28.35 -8.72 30.00
N ALA A 420 -28.12 -7.96 31.08
CA ALA A 420 -27.26 -6.78 31.04
C ALA A 420 -25.81 -7.13 30.70
N VAL A 421 -25.30 -8.24 31.24
CA VAL A 421 -23.96 -8.75 30.93
C VAL A 421 -23.92 -9.26 29.49
N HIS A 422 -24.95 -9.98 29.05
CA HIS A 422 -25.04 -10.55 27.71
C HIS A 422 -24.99 -9.48 26.61
N ILE A 423 -25.70 -8.35 26.76
CA ILE A 423 -25.66 -7.27 25.75
C ILE A 423 -24.24 -6.69 25.61
N CYS A 424 -23.54 -6.45 26.71
CA CYS A 424 -22.17 -5.94 26.67
C CYS A 424 -21.21 -6.97 26.08
N ASP A 425 -21.34 -8.24 26.44
CA ASP A 425 -20.56 -9.35 25.89
C ASP A 425 -20.75 -9.50 24.37
N VAL A 426 -22.00 -9.47 23.90
CA VAL A 426 -22.31 -9.53 22.46
C VAL A 426 -21.71 -8.33 21.72
N LEU A 427 -21.71 -7.13 22.30
CA LEU A 427 -21.09 -5.94 21.72
C LEU A 427 -19.56 -5.99 21.72
N GLU A 428 -18.95 -6.57 22.75
CA GLU A 428 -17.51 -6.85 22.77
C GLU A 428 -17.15 -7.81 21.62
N GLN A 429 -17.84 -8.96 21.54
CA GLN A 429 -17.62 -9.94 20.48
C GLN A 429 -17.86 -9.33 19.08
N LEU A 430 -18.88 -8.48 18.92
CA LEU A 430 -19.13 -7.74 17.68
C LEU A 430 -17.95 -6.85 17.29
N GLN A 431 -17.40 -6.08 18.24
CA GLN A 431 -16.21 -5.27 17.97
C GLN A 431 -15.00 -6.13 17.62
N GLN A 432 -14.83 -7.30 18.26
CA GLN A 432 -13.78 -8.25 17.90
C GLN A 432 -13.96 -8.76 16.46
N TYR A 433 -15.18 -9.12 16.05
CA TYR A 433 -15.47 -9.52 14.67
C TYR A 433 -15.23 -8.39 13.67
N LEU A 434 -15.63 -7.16 13.98
CA LEU A 434 -15.38 -6.01 13.12
C LEU A 434 -13.87 -5.76 12.98
N TRP A 435 -13.12 -5.79 14.09
CA TRP A 435 -11.67 -5.65 14.08
C TRP A 435 -11.00 -6.75 13.24
N GLN A 436 -11.43 -8.00 13.39
CA GLN A 436 -10.96 -9.11 12.55
C GLN A 436 -11.34 -8.91 11.08
N GLY A 437 -12.52 -8.36 10.80
CA GLY A 437 -12.95 -7.98 9.46
C GLY A 437 -12.02 -6.95 8.82
N PHE A 438 -11.60 -5.92 9.58
CA PHE A 438 -10.58 -4.97 9.14
C PHE A 438 -9.24 -5.64 8.85
N SER A 439 -8.81 -6.56 9.72
CA SER A 439 -7.58 -7.33 9.54
C SER A 439 -7.61 -8.15 8.25
N ASN A 440 -8.71 -8.89 8.02
CA ASN A 440 -8.92 -9.68 6.81
C ASN A 440 -9.00 -8.80 5.55
N ALA A 441 -9.65 -7.64 5.63
CA ALA A 441 -9.72 -6.67 4.54
C ALA A 441 -8.32 -6.10 4.22
N ALA A 442 -7.53 -5.77 5.24
CA ALA A 442 -6.15 -5.33 5.05
C ALA A 442 -5.30 -6.41 4.36
N ASP A 443 -5.44 -7.68 4.76
CA ASP A 443 -4.76 -8.82 4.12
C ASP A 443 -5.15 -8.93 2.65
N TYR A 444 -6.44 -8.82 2.34
CA TYR A 444 -6.94 -8.84 0.97
C TYR A 444 -6.38 -7.69 0.13
N LEU A 445 -6.49 -6.45 0.63
CA LEU A 445 -5.99 -5.25 -0.07
C LEU A 445 -4.47 -5.28 -0.26
N ALA A 446 -3.71 -5.84 0.68
CA ALA A 446 -2.26 -5.99 0.57
C ALA A 446 -1.88 -7.02 -0.50
N VAL A 447 -2.54 -8.18 -0.53
CA VAL A 447 -2.32 -9.22 -1.56
C VAL A 447 -2.76 -8.74 -2.95
N PHE A 448 -3.79 -7.91 -3.04
CA PHE A 448 -4.20 -7.29 -4.29
C PHE A 448 -3.27 -6.15 -4.73
N GLY A 449 -2.35 -5.70 -3.85
CA GLY A 449 -1.42 -4.63 -4.15
C GLY A 449 -2.04 -3.23 -4.15
N ILE A 450 -3.14 -3.04 -3.43
CA ILE A 450 -3.80 -1.74 -3.20
C ILE A 450 -3.10 -0.98 -2.07
N ILE A 451 -2.76 -1.68 -0.98
CA ILE A 451 -2.06 -1.11 0.19
C ILE A 451 -0.74 -1.82 0.46
N TYR A 452 0.12 -1.15 1.22
CA TYR A 452 1.37 -1.71 1.72
C TYR A 452 1.13 -2.80 2.77
N PRO A 453 1.84 -3.95 2.73
CA PRO A 453 1.76 -4.94 3.79
C PRO A 453 2.36 -4.41 5.10
N ASN A 454 1.70 -4.69 6.23
CA ASN A 454 2.20 -4.42 7.57
C ASN A 454 3.26 -5.46 8.02
N ALA A 455 3.74 -5.36 9.26
CA ALA A 455 4.78 -6.24 9.79
C ALA A 455 4.39 -7.72 9.83
N LEU A 456 3.14 -8.03 10.19
CA LEU A 456 2.66 -9.42 10.22
C LEU A 456 2.44 -9.95 8.81
N GLN A 457 1.90 -9.12 7.92
CA GLN A 457 1.67 -9.47 6.52
C GLN A 457 2.98 -9.75 5.76
N LEU A 458 4.07 -9.04 6.07
CA LEU A 458 5.38 -9.32 5.49
C LEU A 458 5.90 -10.73 5.79
N LEU A 459 5.47 -11.34 6.90
CA LEU A 459 5.85 -12.71 7.25
C LEU A 459 5.05 -13.76 6.46
N GLN A 460 3.95 -13.36 5.81
CA GLN A 460 3.15 -14.28 5.00
C GLN A 460 3.90 -14.66 3.71
N PRO A 461 3.80 -15.91 3.23
CA PRO A 461 4.50 -16.37 2.03
C PRO A 461 4.28 -15.49 0.80
N ALA A 462 3.08 -14.91 0.66
CA ALA A 462 2.74 -14.01 -0.43
C ALA A 462 3.66 -12.77 -0.51
N HIS A 463 4.19 -12.29 0.62
CA HIS A 463 5.06 -11.11 0.68
C HIS A 463 6.52 -11.44 1.04
N ALA A 464 6.75 -12.40 1.95
CA ALA A 464 8.09 -12.78 2.42
C ALA A 464 9.05 -13.19 1.29
N GLN A 465 8.52 -13.76 0.20
CA GLN A 465 9.32 -14.13 -0.98
C GLN A 465 9.98 -12.94 -1.69
N PHE A 466 9.52 -11.71 -1.44
CA PHE A 466 10.07 -10.50 -2.05
C PHE A 466 11.05 -9.76 -1.14
N THR A 467 11.20 -10.17 0.12
CA THR A 467 12.09 -9.53 1.09
C THR A 467 13.49 -10.14 1.11
N ALA A 468 13.75 -11.13 0.25
CA ALA A 468 15.05 -11.76 0.07
C ALA A 468 15.24 -12.13 -1.41
N SER A 469 16.40 -11.80 -1.99
CA SER A 469 16.75 -12.22 -3.34
C SER A 469 16.76 -13.76 -3.42
N PRO A 470 16.13 -14.35 -4.45
CA PRO A 470 16.08 -15.80 -4.58
C PRO A 470 17.48 -16.37 -4.85
N PRO A 471 17.67 -17.70 -4.66
CA PRO A 471 18.85 -18.41 -5.16
C PRO A 471 19.08 -18.14 -6.66
N PRO A 472 20.32 -18.34 -7.16
CA PRO A 472 20.58 -18.18 -8.59
C PRO A 472 19.73 -19.18 -9.37
N ALA A 473 18.78 -18.64 -10.13
CA ALA A 473 17.87 -19.40 -10.98
C ALA A 473 17.87 -18.79 -12.38
N ALA A 474 17.40 -19.58 -13.35
CA ALA A 474 17.25 -19.13 -14.73
C ALA A 474 16.21 -17.99 -14.79
N TYR A 475 16.51 -16.94 -15.55
CA TYR A 475 15.77 -15.69 -15.62
C TYR A 475 15.98 -15.07 -17.02
N PRO A 476 15.00 -14.34 -17.58
CA PRO A 476 13.65 -14.08 -17.05
C PRO A 476 12.62 -15.17 -17.38
N HIS A 477 11.63 -15.36 -16.50
CA HIS A 477 10.45 -16.18 -16.79
C HIS A 477 9.44 -15.44 -17.69
N ARG A 478 8.85 -16.16 -18.66
CA ARG A 478 7.82 -15.64 -19.57
C ARG A 478 6.51 -15.29 -18.86
N ALA A 479 5.67 -14.51 -19.52
CA ALA A 479 4.32 -14.21 -19.05
C ALA A 479 3.47 -15.48 -18.90
N SER A 480 2.64 -15.53 -17.86
CA SER A 480 1.56 -16.53 -17.75
C SER A 480 0.47 -16.22 -18.79
N ALA A 481 -0.18 -17.26 -19.31
CA ALA A 481 -1.38 -17.11 -20.15
C ALA A 481 -2.52 -16.40 -19.40
N GLN A 482 -2.55 -16.53 -18.07
CA GLN A 482 -3.48 -15.86 -17.18
C GLN A 482 -2.67 -15.07 -16.14
N PRO A 483 -2.23 -13.84 -16.45
CA PRO A 483 -1.34 -13.09 -15.56
C PRO A 483 -1.99 -12.74 -14.22
N ASN A 484 -3.32 -12.66 -14.16
CA ASN A 484 -4.09 -12.38 -12.95
C ASN A 484 -4.30 -13.60 -12.04
N VAL A 485 -3.85 -14.80 -12.42
CA VAL A 485 -4.03 -16.02 -11.63
C VAL A 485 -2.68 -16.49 -11.09
N GLY A 486 -2.61 -16.71 -9.78
CA GLY A 486 -1.41 -17.28 -9.13
C GLY A 486 -0.20 -16.33 -9.09
N TYR A 487 -0.40 -15.03 -9.28
CA TYR A 487 0.68 -14.03 -9.28
C TYR A 487 1.38 -13.89 -7.91
N GLU A 488 0.71 -14.32 -6.83
CA GLU A 488 1.26 -14.44 -5.50
C GLU A 488 2.30 -15.56 -5.36
N SER A 489 2.49 -16.40 -6.38
CA SER A 489 3.50 -17.47 -6.39
C SER A 489 4.60 -17.20 -7.41
N MET A 490 5.78 -17.78 -7.17
CA MET A 490 6.90 -17.68 -8.12
C MET A 490 6.49 -18.23 -9.50
N PRO A 491 6.81 -17.54 -10.61
CA PRO A 491 6.46 -18.04 -11.94
C PRO A 491 7.04 -19.42 -12.22
N ALA A 492 6.19 -20.32 -12.69
CA ALA A 492 6.58 -21.65 -13.17
C ALA A 492 6.69 -21.73 -14.71
N THR A 493 6.53 -20.59 -15.39
CA THR A 493 6.60 -20.50 -16.86
C THR A 493 8.02 -20.77 -17.36
N PRO A 494 8.19 -21.17 -18.63
CA PRO A 494 9.51 -21.31 -19.23
C PRO A 494 10.30 -20.00 -19.20
N VAL A 495 11.62 -20.13 -19.22
CA VAL A 495 12.56 -19.01 -19.32
C VAL A 495 12.62 -18.53 -20.77
N GLU A 496 12.85 -17.23 -20.94
CA GLU A 496 13.03 -16.58 -22.24
C GLU A 496 14.47 -16.74 -22.77
N HIS A 497 14.67 -17.05 -24.06
CA HIS A 497 15.99 -17.06 -24.69
C HIS A 497 16.33 -15.69 -25.32
N ALA A 498 17.58 -15.21 -25.29
CA ALA A 498 18.75 -15.73 -24.57
C ALA A 498 18.75 -15.21 -23.12
N ALA A 499 18.41 -16.08 -22.16
CA ALA A 499 18.55 -15.84 -20.73
C ALA A 499 19.98 -15.34 -20.44
N GLY A 500 20.13 -14.19 -19.79
CA GLY A 500 21.46 -13.60 -19.57
C GLY A 500 21.75 -13.23 -18.12
N GLY A 501 23.04 -12.99 -17.86
CA GLY A 501 23.60 -12.27 -16.70
C GLY A 501 23.73 -13.06 -15.39
N PRO A 502 24.87 -12.97 -14.67
CA PRO A 502 24.91 -13.35 -13.27
C PRO A 502 23.97 -12.45 -12.46
N PRO A 503 23.35 -12.95 -11.38
CA PRO A 503 22.43 -12.16 -10.58
C PRO A 503 23.13 -10.92 -10.01
N ALA A 504 22.47 -9.76 -10.13
CA ALA A 504 22.99 -8.47 -9.68
C ALA A 504 23.21 -8.39 -8.15
N HIS A 505 22.46 -9.20 -7.40
CA HIS A 505 22.52 -9.28 -5.95
C HIS A 505 22.82 -10.72 -5.52
N PRO A 506 23.66 -10.92 -4.49
CA PRO A 506 23.86 -12.23 -3.89
C PRO A 506 22.53 -12.84 -3.42
N PRO A 507 22.40 -14.17 -3.42
CA PRO A 507 21.25 -14.85 -2.83
C PRO A 507 20.99 -14.41 -1.40
N LEU A 508 19.72 -14.38 -0.99
CA LEU A 508 19.25 -13.96 0.34
C LEU A 508 19.53 -12.49 0.68
N SER A 509 19.96 -11.67 -0.29
CA SER A 509 20.08 -10.23 -0.10
C SER A 509 18.72 -9.61 0.22
N THR A 510 18.64 -8.80 1.26
CA THR A 510 17.46 -8.03 1.62
C THR A 510 17.35 -6.75 0.77
N PRO A 511 16.20 -6.04 0.80
CA PRO A 511 16.05 -4.76 0.11
C PRO A 511 17.14 -3.73 0.43
N ASP A 512 17.71 -3.75 1.64
CA ASP A 512 18.82 -2.87 2.03
C ASP A 512 20.04 -2.96 1.09
N ARG A 513 20.26 -4.15 0.52
CA ARG A 513 21.36 -4.38 -0.40
C ARG A 513 21.21 -3.58 -1.69
N TYR A 514 20.00 -3.49 -2.25
CA TYR A 514 19.79 -2.67 -3.45
C TYR A 514 19.87 -1.19 -3.12
N VAL A 515 19.41 -0.76 -1.94
CA VAL A 515 19.52 0.64 -1.49
C VAL A 515 20.99 1.07 -1.43
N THR A 516 21.84 0.24 -0.84
CA THR A 516 23.29 0.50 -0.78
C THR A 516 23.91 0.55 -2.18
N ALA A 517 23.51 -0.36 -3.08
CA ALA A 517 24.00 -0.37 -4.46
C ALA A 517 23.53 0.86 -5.25
N ALA A 518 22.26 1.24 -5.10
CA ALA A 518 21.65 2.42 -5.69
C ALA A 518 22.38 3.71 -5.29
N ALA A 519 22.64 3.89 -3.99
CA ALA A 519 23.36 5.05 -3.48
C ALA A 519 24.79 5.13 -4.06
N ARG A 520 25.49 4.00 -4.22
CA ARG A 520 26.81 4.00 -4.87
C ARG A 520 26.74 4.39 -6.34
N LEU A 521 25.76 3.89 -7.09
CA LEU A 521 25.58 4.24 -8.50
C LEU A 521 25.25 5.73 -8.67
N ALA A 522 24.31 6.24 -7.87
CA ALA A 522 23.97 7.65 -7.83
C ALA A 522 25.16 8.53 -7.43
N HIS A 523 25.96 8.09 -6.45
CA HIS A 523 27.16 8.81 -6.01
C HIS A 523 28.25 8.84 -7.09
N GLN A 524 28.45 7.76 -7.84
CA GLN A 524 29.38 7.74 -8.97
C GLN A 524 28.97 8.74 -10.05
N LEU A 525 27.68 8.79 -10.40
CA LEU A 525 27.16 9.78 -11.34
C LEU A 525 27.26 11.21 -10.77
N TRP A 526 27.04 11.40 -9.47
CA TRP A 526 27.28 12.69 -8.81
C TRP A 526 28.74 13.16 -8.96
N GLN A 527 29.72 12.26 -8.79
CA GLN A 527 31.14 12.60 -8.95
C GLN A 527 31.45 13.04 -10.38
N GLN A 528 30.90 12.35 -11.37
CA GLN A 528 31.03 12.72 -12.77
C GLN A 528 30.44 14.12 -13.03
N LEU A 529 29.24 14.39 -12.52
CA LEU A 529 28.59 15.71 -12.61
C LEU A 529 29.45 16.80 -11.95
N ALA A 530 30.02 16.52 -10.78
CA ALA A 530 30.87 17.46 -10.06
C ALA A 530 32.17 17.81 -10.81
N ARG A 531 32.70 16.86 -11.60
CA ARG A 531 33.87 17.04 -12.47
C ARG A 531 33.54 17.65 -13.83
N GLY A 532 32.27 17.66 -14.23
CA GLY A 532 31.84 18.08 -15.56
C GLY A 532 32.04 17.00 -16.63
N ASP A 533 32.12 15.73 -16.25
CA ASP A 533 32.22 14.61 -17.18
C ASP A 533 30.91 14.44 -17.98
N ALA A 534 31.02 14.08 -19.26
CA ALA A 534 29.87 13.94 -20.16
C ALA A 534 29.47 12.48 -20.48
N ASP A 535 30.28 11.49 -20.08
CA ASP A 535 30.08 10.10 -20.48
C ASP A 535 29.20 9.31 -19.50
N SER A 536 28.22 8.59 -20.04
CA SER A 536 27.52 7.51 -19.34
C SER A 536 26.97 6.46 -20.31
N PRO A 537 26.86 5.20 -19.87
CA PRO A 537 26.05 4.21 -20.56
C PRO A 537 24.56 4.54 -20.39
N ASN A 538 23.77 4.43 -21.46
CA ASN A 538 22.32 4.53 -21.35
C ASN A 538 21.74 3.18 -20.92
N LEU A 539 21.21 3.12 -19.69
CA LEU A 539 20.71 1.90 -19.08
C LEU A 539 19.18 1.82 -19.20
N ASP A 540 18.68 0.63 -19.48
CA ASP A 540 17.24 0.34 -19.36
C ASP A 540 16.89 0.10 -17.88
N MET A 541 16.34 1.10 -17.21
CA MET A 541 15.96 0.99 -15.80
C MET A 541 14.61 0.28 -15.59
N ASP A 542 13.95 -0.16 -16.66
CA ASP A 542 12.90 -1.16 -16.59
C ASP A 542 13.44 -2.51 -16.07
N ALA A 543 14.78 -2.70 -16.17
CA ALA A 543 15.51 -3.91 -15.78
C ALA A 543 14.91 -5.19 -16.36
N ASP A 544 14.31 -5.06 -17.54
CA ASP A 544 13.66 -6.14 -18.28
C ASP A 544 14.60 -7.38 -18.39
N ARG A 545 15.89 -7.09 -18.59
CA ARG A 545 16.94 -8.07 -18.89
C ARG A 545 17.99 -8.21 -17.79
N ASP A 546 17.62 -7.94 -16.55
CA ASP A 546 18.50 -7.87 -15.37
C ASP A 546 19.37 -6.59 -15.32
N ALA A 547 20.19 -6.43 -14.28
CA ALA A 547 20.95 -5.21 -14.01
C ALA A 547 21.93 -4.82 -15.12
N GLY A 548 22.10 -3.49 -15.29
CA GLY A 548 23.16 -2.91 -16.12
C GLY A 548 22.98 -3.10 -17.62
N ARG A 549 21.79 -3.51 -18.06
CA ARG A 549 21.48 -3.69 -19.48
C ARG A 549 21.34 -2.35 -20.18
N GLN A 550 21.92 -2.26 -21.37
CA GLN A 550 21.77 -1.10 -22.24
C GLN A 550 20.32 -0.97 -22.72
N CYS A 551 19.88 0.26 -23.02
CA CYS A 551 18.62 0.48 -23.72
C CYS A 551 18.57 -0.35 -25.01
N TRP A 552 17.43 -0.97 -25.28
CA TRP A 552 17.24 -1.88 -26.40
C TRP A 552 15.81 -1.78 -26.97
N ASP A 553 15.63 -2.29 -28.19
CA ASP A 553 14.33 -2.42 -28.88
C ASP A 553 14.23 -3.78 -29.59
N ILE A 554 13.04 -4.11 -30.09
CA ILE A 554 12.76 -5.30 -30.89
C ILE A 554 13.18 -5.02 -32.33
N ALA A 555 14.20 -5.74 -32.81
CA ALA A 555 14.77 -5.57 -34.14
C ALA A 555 13.75 -5.87 -35.26
N THR A 556 13.06 -7.02 -35.16
CA THR A 556 12.01 -7.48 -36.08
C THR A 556 11.11 -8.47 -35.34
N GLY A 557 9.81 -8.55 -35.63
CA GLY A 557 8.92 -9.53 -34.97
C GLY A 557 8.26 -8.98 -33.71
N SER A 558 8.05 -9.85 -32.72
CA SER A 558 7.27 -9.58 -31.50
C SER A 558 8.09 -9.80 -30.23
N ILE A 559 7.74 -9.09 -29.16
CA ILE A 559 8.20 -9.32 -27.78
C ILE A 559 7.87 -10.72 -27.27
N LYS A 560 6.93 -11.41 -27.95
CA LYS A 560 6.46 -12.75 -27.60
C LYS A 560 7.24 -13.86 -28.32
N ASP A 561 8.15 -13.49 -29.24
CA ASP A 561 9.02 -14.43 -29.93
C ASP A 561 10.07 -15.01 -28.96
N ASP A 562 10.58 -16.20 -29.28
CA ASP A 562 11.64 -16.87 -28.51
C ASP A 562 12.68 -17.47 -29.47
N PRO A 563 13.92 -16.95 -29.52
CA PRO A 563 14.43 -15.85 -28.69
C PRO A 563 13.79 -14.50 -29.03
N VAL A 564 13.73 -13.58 -28.06
CA VAL A 564 13.33 -12.20 -28.35
C VAL A 564 14.43 -11.54 -29.20
N PRO A 565 14.09 -10.99 -30.37
CA PRO A 565 15.07 -10.45 -31.32
C PRO A 565 15.49 -9.03 -30.91
N GLU A 566 16.42 -8.94 -29.96
CA GLU A 566 16.88 -7.70 -29.36
C GLU A 566 17.90 -6.95 -30.24
N VAL A 567 17.81 -5.61 -30.23
CA VAL A 567 18.86 -4.71 -30.71
C VAL A 567 19.17 -3.65 -29.67
N ALA A 568 20.44 -3.52 -29.28
CA ALA A 568 20.89 -2.46 -28.40
C ALA A 568 20.83 -1.11 -29.14
N LEU A 569 20.28 -0.09 -28.48
CA LEU A 569 20.13 1.24 -29.04
C LEU A 569 21.39 2.07 -28.77
N ALA A 570 21.93 2.71 -29.81
CA ALA A 570 22.94 3.73 -29.64
C ALA A 570 22.36 4.96 -28.92
N TYR A 571 23.20 5.74 -28.26
CA TYR A 571 22.75 6.88 -27.45
C TYR A 571 21.83 7.85 -28.23
N ALA A 572 22.17 8.19 -29.47
CA ALA A 572 21.33 9.05 -30.31
C ALA A 572 19.96 8.42 -30.65
N GLN A 573 19.88 7.10 -30.77
CA GLN A 573 18.64 6.36 -31.09
C GLN A 573 17.70 6.27 -29.88
N THR A 574 18.21 6.49 -28.68
CA THR A 574 17.36 6.50 -27.48
C THR A 574 16.60 7.81 -27.28
N ALA A 575 16.90 8.82 -28.11
CA ALA A 575 16.16 10.07 -28.16
C ALA A 575 14.85 9.95 -28.94
N LEU A 576 14.72 8.90 -29.77
CA LEU A 576 13.59 8.61 -30.65
C LEU A 576 12.29 8.35 -29.87
#